data_AF-A0A6L3N2U3-F1
#
_entry.id   AF-A0A6L3N2U3-F1
#
_cell.length_a   1.000
_cell.length_b   1.000
_cell.length_c   1.000
_cell.angle_alpha   90.00
_cell.angle_beta   90.00
_cell.angle_gamma   90.00
#
_symmetry.space_group_name_H-M   'P 1'
#
loop_
_entity.id
_entity.type
_entity.pdbx_description
1 polymer ?
#
loop_
_entity_poly.entity_id
_entity_poly.type
_entity_poly.pdbx_seq_one_letter_code
_entity_poly.pdbx_strand_id
1 'polypeptide(L)'
;MKIYIANLGIQNHLWPTCLERSTIALFEDVRLRPFWERRDREGYIAVAKTLGTVAQTAGRWFNLPEIILGTAGDIWIHRDGDYLWWTVSKAEPATTTLEPWNDPTGKTSEIYITHKPVEPWSNRDRKGNRILWKEIHPTARWFLTTEATVQSVATHPDYALALINGDSLAQWHSQPRWEAARQKSGKGQVTNYDPIAKSAWQMAYTAMQTTAYANGQDVTRTLKNKDMMFSSQPELEEHIKDLAKQQQNLCAITSLQLQFMGVETDPEMLCSLDRIESSGHYERGNLQLVCRFINRWKSDSDNDEFRRLIKVLQTSGLT
;
A
#
# COMPACT_ATOMS: atom_id res chain seq x y z
N MET A 1 -16.00 24.37 8.66
CA MET A 1 -15.27 23.18 8.18
C MET A 1 -15.94 22.68 6.90
N LYS A 2 -15.25 22.80 5.78
CA LYS A 2 -15.61 22.24 4.48
C LYS A 2 -14.76 20.99 4.22
N ILE A 3 -15.19 20.18 3.26
CA ILE A 3 -14.47 18.98 2.82
C ILE A 3 -14.18 19.15 1.33
N TYR A 4 -12.92 18.96 0.96
CA TYR A 4 -12.41 19.08 -0.40
C TYR A 4 -11.79 17.78 -0.86
N ILE A 5 -11.86 17.53 -2.17
CA ILE A 5 -11.07 16.50 -2.85
C ILE A 5 -10.10 17.22 -3.75
N ALA A 6 -8.83 16.83 -3.71
CA ALA A 6 -7.78 17.44 -4.51
C ALA A 6 -7.00 16.41 -5.34
N ASN A 7 -6.76 16.77 -6.59
CA ASN A 7 -5.71 16.22 -7.43
C ASN A 7 -4.52 17.18 -7.38
N LEU A 8 -3.36 16.67 -6.99
CA LEU A 8 -2.21 17.49 -6.58
C LEU A 8 -1.22 17.62 -7.74
N GLY A 9 -1.50 18.58 -8.63
CA GLY A 9 -0.73 18.81 -9.85
C GLY A 9 -1.16 17.92 -11.02
N ILE A 10 -0.49 18.10 -12.16
CA ILE A 10 -0.77 17.31 -13.38
C ILE A 10 -0.45 15.84 -13.08
N GLN A 11 -1.42 14.95 -13.31
CA GLN A 11 -1.32 13.52 -13.00
C GLN A 11 -0.90 13.22 -11.55
N ASN A 12 -1.25 14.09 -10.59
CA ASN A 12 -0.85 13.98 -9.19
C ASN A 12 0.67 14.03 -8.95
N HIS A 13 1.44 14.65 -9.85
CA HIS A 13 2.90 14.74 -9.73
C HIS A 13 3.37 15.34 -8.39
N LEU A 14 2.59 16.23 -7.77
CA LEU A 14 2.96 16.86 -6.50
C LEU A 14 2.59 16.02 -5.27
N TRP A 15 1.90 14.88 -5.45
CA TRP A 15 1.45 14.05 -4.34
C TRP A 15 2.58 13.57 -3.42
N PRO A 16 3.70 13.01 -3.92
CA PRO A 16 4.79 12.55 -3.06
C PRO A 16 5.34 13.65 -2.15
N THR A 17 5.56 14.84 -2.72
CA THR A 17 6.02 16.03 -1.97
C THR A 17 4.98 16.51 -0.97
N CYS A 18 3.70 16.49 -1.33
CA CYS A 18 2.60 16.86 -0.42
C CYS A 18 2.50 15.92 0.78
N LEU A 19 2.65 14.61 0.53
CA LEU A 19 2.65 13.57 1.54
C LEU A 19 3.83 13.73 2.50
N GLU A 20 5.04 13.90 1.98
CA GLU A 20 6.27 14.07 2.77
C GLU A 20 6.24 15.36 3.61
N ARG A 21 5.89 16.49 2.99
CA ARG A 21 5.94 17.81 3.64
C ARG A 21 4.72 18.13 4.49
N SER A 22 3.70 17.27 4.49
CA SER A 22 2.39 17.58 5.10
C SER A 22 1.83 18.90 4.56
N THR A 23 1.65 18.97 3.25
CA THR A 23 1.08 20.14 2.56
C THR A 23 0.00 19.73 1.55
N ILE A 24 -0.78 20.71 1.11
CA ILE A 24 -1.52 20.67 -0.15
C ILE A 24 -0.84 21.64 -1.09
N ALA A 25 -0.65 21.23 -2.34
CA ALA A 25 0.00 22.07 -3.34
C ALA A 25 -0.97 22.53 -4.42
N LEU A 26 -0.83 23.79 -4.82
CA LEU A 26 -1.39 24.33 -6.05
C LEU A 26 -0.28 24.51 -7.09
N PHE A 27 -0.59 24.14 -8.33
CA PHE A 27 0.25 24.29 -9.50
C PHE A 27 -0.30 25.45 -10.35
N GLU A 28 0.51 26.47 -10.61
CA GLU A 28 0.12 27.62 -11.43
C GLU A 28 1.17 27.93 -12.50
N ASP A 29 0.72 28.15 -13.74
CA ASP A 29 1.60 28.59 -14.82
C ASP A 29 2.06 30.04 -14.60
N VAL A 30 3.36 30.31 -14.74
CA VAL A 30 3.95 31.64 -14.54
C VAL A 30 3.26 32.72 -15.38
N ARG A 31 2.74 32.37 -16.57
CA ARG A 31 2.07 33.30 -17.49
C ARG A 31 0.70 33.74 -17.00
N LEU A 32 0.07 32.96 -16.12
CA LEU A 32 -1.27 33.25 -15.59
C LEU A 32 -1.22 34.07 -14.29
N ARG A 33 -0.13 33.96 -13.53
CA ARG A 33 0.02 34.59 -12.21
C ARG A 33 -0.21 36.11 -12.20
N PRO A 34 0.32 36.92 -13.14
CA PRO A 34 0.12 38.37 -13.11
C PRO A 34 -1.36 38.79 -13.23
N PHE A 35 -2.18 37.99 -13.91
CA PHE A 35 -3.61 38.26 -14.05
C PHE A 35 -4.36 37.94 -12.76
N TRP A 36 -3.98 36.85 -12.09
CA TRP A 36 -4.54 36.52 -10.78
C TRP A 36 -4.23 37.60 -9.73
N GLU A 37 -2.98 38.08 -9.68
CA GLU A 37 -2.53 39.12 -8.74
C GLU A 37 -3.29 40.45 -8.92
N ARG A 38 -3.59 40.82 -10.16
CA ARG A 38 -4.39 42.02 -10.50
C ARG A 38 -5.90 41.81 -10.40
N ARG A 39 -6.35 40.62 -9.99
CA ARG A 39 -7.76 40.19 -9.99
C ARG A 39 -8.44 40.30 -11.37
N ASP A 40 -7.66 40.20 -12.45
CA ASP A 40 -8.13 40.25 -13.83
C ASP A 40 -8.55 38.86 -14.32
N ARG A 41 -9.81 38.50 -14.05
CA ARG A 41 -10.36 37.19 -14.43
C ARG A 41 -10.51 37.02 -15.95
N GLU A 42 -10.85 38.09 -16.67
CA GLU A 42 -11.07 38.02 -18.11
C GLU A 42 -9.75 37.83 -18.85
N GLY A 43 -8.72 38.59 -18.48
CA GLY A 43 -7.35 38.43 -18.99
C GLY A 43 -6.77 37.06 -18.66
N TYR A 44 -6.99 36.56 -17.44
CA TYR A 44 -6.59 35.20 -17.05
C TYR A 44 -7.19 34.14 -17.98
N ILE A 45 -8.50 34.22 -18.23
CA ILE A 45 -9.21 33.27 -19.11
C ILE A 45 -8.72 33.41 -20.56
N ALA A 46 -8.49 34.63 -21.04
CA ALA A 46 -7.99 34.87 -22.40
C ALA A 46 -6.63 34.21 -22.62
N VAL A 47 -5.68 34.39 -21.69
CA VAL A 47 -4.34 33.77 -21.78
C VAL A 47 -4.43 32.26 -21.62
N ALA A 48 -5.20 31.75 -20.65
CA ALA A 48 -5.36 30.31 -20.47
C ALA A 48 -5.91 29.61 -21.74
N LYS A 49 -6.78 30.27 -22.50
CA LYS A 49 -7.24 29.77 -23.81
C LYS A 49 -6.13 29.65 -24.83
N THR A 50 -5.20 30.60 -24.89
CA THR A 50 -4.02 30.49 -25.78
C THR A 50 -3.09 29.35 -25.39
N LEU A 51 -3.13 28.92 -24.13
CA LEU A 51 -2.40 27.76 -23.61
C LEU A 51 -3.17 26.43 -23.78
N GLY A 52 -4.32 26.45 -24.47
CA GLY A 52 -5.11 25.25 -24.77
C GLY A 52 -6.15 24.87 -23.71
N THR A 53 -6.43 25.75 -22.73
CA THR A 53 -7.45 25.49 -21.69
C THR A 53 -8.80 26.10 -22.05
N VAL A 54 -9.91 25.41 -21.77
CA VAL A 54 -11.26 25.96 -21.96
C VAL A 54 -11.63 26.99 -20.88
N ALA A 55 -12.46 27.98 -21.24
CA ALA A 55 -12.79 29.11 -20.39
C ALA A 55 -13.37 28.72 -19.02
N GLN A 56 -14.21 27.67 -18.98
CA GLN A 56 -14.79 27.17 -17.73
C GLN A 56 -13.72 26.65 -16.77
N THR A 57 -12.75 25.88 -17.27
CA THR A 57 -11.64 25.33 -16.48
C THR A 57 -10.71 26.44 -16.01
N ALA A 58 -10.34 27.36 -16.91
CA ALA A 58 -9.52 28.52 -16.55
C ALA A 58 -10.19 29.38 -15.46
N GLY A 59 -11.50 29.61 -15.57
CA GLY A 59 -12.27 30.32 -14.57
C GLY A 59 -12.34 29.61 -13.22
N ARG A 60 -12.26 28.27 -13.18
CA ARG A 60 -12.12 27.51 -11.94
C ARG A 60 -10.73 27.67 -11.35
N TRP A 61 -9.68 27.56 -12.18
CA TRP A 61 -8.29 27.74 -11.75
C TRP A 61 -8.05 29.10 -11.11
N PHE A 62 -8.62 30.16 -11.68
CA PHE A 62 -8.53 31.52 -11.13
C PHE A 62 -9.00 31.62 -9.66
N ASN A 63 -9.97 30.79 -9.25
CA ASN A 63 -10.50 30.79 -7.89
C ASN A 63 -9.71 29.87 -6.94
N LEU A 64 -8.90 28.94 -7.45
CA LEU A 64 -8.22 27.93 -6.64
C LEU A 64 -7.25 28.52 -5.61
N PRO A 65 -6.39 29.50 -5.94
CA PRO A 65 -5.52 30.10 -4.95
C PRO A 65 -6.30 30.63 -3.74
N GLU A 66 -7.39 31.37 -3.97
CA GLU A 66 -8.21 31.92 -2.88
C GLU A 66 -8.86 30.83 -2.04
N ILE A 67 -9.35 29.76 -2.66
CA ILE A 67 -9.91 28.59 -1.95
C ILE A 67 -8.84 27.95 -1.06
N ILE A 68 -7.68 27.58 -1.62
CA ILE A 68 -6.64 26.83 -0.91
C ILE A 68 -6.02 27.69 0.20
N LEU A 69 -5.65 28.92 -0.11
CA LEU A 69 -5.00 29.84 0.82
C LEU A 69 -5.92 30.21 1.98
N GLY A 70 -7.23 30.32 1.72
CA GLY A 70 -8.25 30.65 2.72
C GLY A 70 -8.67 29.49 3.62
N THR A 71 -8.15 28.27 3.42
CA THR A 71 -8.53 27.13 4.27
C THR A 71 -7.83 27.13 5.62
N ALA A 72 -8.58 26.77 6.67
CA ALA A 72 -8.07 26.53 8.02
C ALA A 72 -9.08 25.65 8.77
N GLY A 73 -8.64 24.48 9.22
CA GLY A 73 -9.50 23.47 9.85
C GLY A 73 -10.42 22.73 8.86
N ASP A 74 -10.23 22.93 7.56
CA ASP A 74 -10.97 22.22 6.51
C ASP A 74 -10.30 20.88 6.17
N ILE A 75 -11.13 19.89 5.83
CA ILE A 75 -10.68 18.53 5.50
C ILE A 75 -10.34 18.45 4.01
N TRP A 76 -9.25 17.77 3.72
CA TRP A 76 -8.82 17.49 2.35
C TRP A 76 -8.68 15.99 2.14
N ILE A 77 -9.15 15.53 0.99
CA ILE A 77 -9.16 14.12 0.58
C ILE A 77 -8.38 14.00 -0.72
N HIS A 78 -7.53 12.97 -0.79
CA HIS A 78 -6.78 12.62 -1.99
C HIS A 78 -6.87 11.11 -2.21
N ARG A 79 -6.98 10.68 -3.47
CA ARG A 79 -6.96 9.26 -3.81
C ARG A 79 -5.64 8.93 -4.50
N ASP A 80 -4.95 7.93 -3.95
CA ASP A 80 -3.74 7.36 -4.53
C ASP A 80 -3.87 5.83 -4.61
N GLY A 81 -4.02 5.32 -5.82
CA GLY A 81 -4.29 3.90 -6.07
C GLY A 81 -5.56 3.38 -5.37
N ASP A 82 -5.37 2.41 -4.48
CA ASP A 82 -6.41 1.80 -3.64
C ASP A 82 -6.55 2.48 -2.26
N TYR A 83 -5.79 3.54 -1.98
CA TYR A 83 -5.86 4.26 -0.71
C TYR A 83 -6.60 5.58 -0.87
N LEU A 84 -7.47 5.86 0.09
CA LEU A 84 -8.01 7.21 0.29
C LEU A 84 -7.23 7.86 1.44
N TRP A 85 -6.57 8.96 1.13
CA TRP A 85 -5.83 9.79 2.06
C TRP A 85 -6.65 10.99 2.48
N TRP A 86 -6.51 11.42 3.72
CA TRP A 86 -7.11 12.66 4.21
C TRP A 86 -6.18 13.43 5.15
N THR A 87 -6.46 14.72 5.30
CA THR A 87 -5.75 15.63 6.21
C THR A 87 -6.64 16.82 6.58
N VAL A 88 -6.15 17.69 7.48
CA VAL A 88 -6.79 18.94 7.90
C VAL A 88 -5.84 20.11 7.63
N SER A 89 -6.37 21.16 7.00
CA SER A 89 -5.63 22.40 6.73
C SER A 89 -5.30 23.18 8.00
N LYS A 90 -4.08 23.73 8.08
CA LYS A 90 -3.65 24.55 9.21
C LYS A 90 -3.86 26.04 8.93
N ALA A 91 -3.92 26.84 10.00
CA ALA A 91 -4.04 28.29 9.89
C ALA A 91 -2.75 28.97 9.37
N GLU A 92 -1.63 28.24 9.37
CA GLU A 92 -0.33 28.73 8.90
C GLU A 92 -0.40 29.22 7.44
N PRO A 93 0.35 30.29 7.10
CA PRO A 93 0.39 30.82 5.75
C PRO A 93 1.02 29.82 4.79
N ALA A 94 0.59 29.87 3.53
CA ALA A 94 1.21 29.09 2.47
C ALA A 94 2.56 29.69 2.04
N THR A 95 3.43 28.85 1.50
CA THR A 95 4.69 29.26 0.88
C THR A 95 4.62 29.02 -0.62
N THR A 96 5.04 30.00 -1.42
CA THR A 96 5.08 29.89 -2.88
C THR A 96 6.52 29.89 -3.38
N THR A 97 6.87 28.93 -4.23
CA THR A 97 8.17 28.83 -4.89
C THR A 97 7.99 28.89 -6.41
N LEU A 98 8.97 29.46 -7.10
CA LEU A 98 9.08 29.39 -8.55
C LEU A 98 10.00 28.22 -8.90
N GLU A 99 9.50 27.26 -9.66
CA GLU A 99 10.22 26.03 -9.96
C GLU A 99 10.22 25.73 -11.47
N PRO A 100 11.30 25.15 -12.01
CA PRO A 100 11.29 24.65 -13.37
C PRO A 100 10.36 23.43 -13.48
N TRP A 101 9.55 23.41 -14.52
CA TRP A 101 8.63 22.32 -14.84
C TRP A 101 8.88 21.80 -16.23
N ASN A 102 9.05 20.49 -16.34
CA ASN A 102 9.01 19.80 -17.62
C ASN A 102 7.66 19.11 -17.72
N ASP A 103 6.82 19.58 -18.63
CA ASP A 103 5.54 18.94 -18.85
C ASP A 103 5.74 17.52 -19.44
N PRO A 104 4.73 16.64 -19.34
CA PRO A 104 4.82 15.29 -19.90
C PRO A 104 5.01 15.24 -21.43
N THR A 105 4.88 16.39 -22.12
CA THR A 105 5.11 16.53 -23.57
C THR A 105 6.51 17.03 -23.90
N GLY A 106 7.36 17.23 -22.89
CA GLY A 106 8.75 17.65 -23.03
C GLY A 106 8.95 19.17 -23.15
N LYS A 107 7.92 19.99 -22.90
CA LYS A 107 8.08 21.45 -22.86
C LYS A 107 8.51 21.89 -21.47
N THR A 108 9.54 22.72 -21.44
CA THR A 108 10.01 23.35 -20.21
C THR A 108 9.31 24.69 -20.01
N SER A 109 8.82 24.94 -18.80
CA SER A 109 8.24 26.21 -18.36
C SER A 109 8.58 26.47 -16.90
N GLU A 110 8.44 27.70 -16.43
CA GLU A 110 8.45 27.98 -15.00
C GLU A 110 7.02 27.93 -14.45
N ILE A 111 6.88 27.38 -13.24
CA ILE A 111 5.61 27.27 -12.53
C ILE A 111 5.74 27.81 -11.13
N TYR A 112 4.65 28.39 -10.62
CA TYR A 112 4.51 28.62 -9.20
C TYR A 112 3.92 27.38 -8.54
N ILE A 113 4.60 26.89 -7.51
CA ILE A 113 4.07 25.88 -6.61
C ILE A 113 3.77 26.54 -5.28
N THR A 114 2.50 26.52 -4.87
CA THR A 114 2.07 27.07 -3.60
C THR A 114 1.72 25.94 -2.65
N HIS A 115 2.46 25.81 -1.55
CA HIS A 115 2.24 24.81 -0.50
C HIS A 115 1.48 25.42 0.68
N LYS A 116 0.26 24.92 0.93
CA LYS A 116 -0.53 25.22 2.14
C LYS A 116 -0.24 24.14 3.21
N PRO A 117 0.21 24.51 4.42
CA PRO A 117 0.45 23.55 5.49
C PRO A 117 -0.82 22.81 5.93
N VAL A 118 -0.65 21.51 6.20
CA VAL A 118 -1.70 20.64 6.73
C VAL A 118 -1.17 19.78 7.88
N GLU A 119 -2.06 19.06 8.54
CA GLU A 119 -1.69 17.92 9.38
C GLU A 119 -1.07 16.78 8.54
N PRO A 120 -0.31 15.85 9.15
CA PRO A 120 0.17 14.69 8.41
C PRO A 120 -0.96 13.94 7.71
N TRP A 121 -0.77 13.62 6.43
CA TRP A 121 -1.75 12.85 5.67
C TRP A 121 -1.91 11.45 6.24
N SER A 122 -3.15 11.00 6.37
CA SER A 122 -3.51 9.67 6.87
C SER A 122 -4.34 8.90 5.85
N ASN A 123 -3.99 7.64 5.61
CA ASN A 123 -4.85 6.68 4.91
C ASN A 123 -5.65 5.80 5.89
N ARG A 124 -5.72 6.21 7.15
CA ARG A 124 -6.49 5.54 8.20
C ARG A 124 -7.57 6.46 8.73
N ASP A 125 -8.72 5.90 9.06
CA ASP A 125 -9.74 6.60 9.83
C ASP A 125 -9.22 6.94 11.24
N ARG A 126 -9.97 7.75 11.99
CA ARG A 126 -9.61 8.15 13.36
C ARG A 126 -9.62 7.00 14.37
N LYS A 127 -10.13 5.82 14.00
CA LYS A 127 -10.09 4.58 14.79
C LYS A 127 -8.91 3.68 14.40
N GLY A 128 -8.10 4.09 13.42
CA GLY A 128 -6.91 3.39 12.97
C GLY A 128 -7.13 2.40 11.82
N ASN A 129 -8.35 2.26 11.28
CA ASN A 129 -8.62 1.34 10.17
C ASN A 129 -8.19 1.97 8.85
N ARG A 130 -7.59 1.18 7.94
CA ARG A 130 -7.21 1.68 6.61
C ARG A 130 -8.45 1.98 5.77
N ILE A 131 -8.45 3.12 5.08
CA ILE A 131 -9.53 3.51 4.17
C ILE A 131 -9.16 3.09 2.75
N LEU A 132 -9.72 1.95 2.31
CA LEU A 132 -9.43 1.37 1.00
C LEU A 132 -10.50 1.78 -0.03
N TRP A 133 -10.07 2.31 -1.17
CA TRP A 133 -10.95 2.74 -2.25
C TRP A 133 -11.85 1.61 -2.74
N LYS A 134 -11.31 0.39 -2.89
CA LYS A 134 -12.10 -0.80 -3.30
C LYS A 134 -13.18 -1.20 -2.29
N GLU A 135 -13.10 -0.74 -1.05
CA GLU A 135 -14.08 -0.96 0.01
C GLU A 135 -15.08 0.19 0.10
N ILE A 136 -14.77 1.38 -0.39
CA ILE A 136 -15.74 2.49 -0.42
C ILE A 136 -16.95 2.13 -1.30
N HIS A 137 -18.14 2.40 -0.78
CA HIS A 137 -19.41 2.15 -1.47
C HIS A 137 -19.44 2.77 -2.88
N PRO A 138 -19.96 2.09 -3.92
CA PRO A 138 -19.97 2.61 -5.29
C PRO A 138 -20.57 4.02 -5.43
N THR A 139 -21.67 4.30 -4.73
CA THR A 139 -22.28 5.65 -4.70
C THR A 139 -21.34 6.69 -4.09
N ALA A 140 -20.60 6.35 -3.04
CA ALA A 140 -19.70 7.27 -2.37
C ALA A 140 -18.49 7.62 -3.23
N ARG A 141 -17.97 6.66 -3.99
CA ARG A 141 -16.88 6.90 -4.95
C ARG A 141 -17.19 8.02 -5.93
N TRP A 142 -18.46 8.18 -6.30
CA TRP A 142 -18.90 9.19 -7.25
C TRP A 142 -18.70 10.62 -6.76
N PHE A 143 -18.81 10.85 -5.45
CA PHE A 143 -18.61 12.17 -4.84
C PHE A 143 -17.33 12.27 -4.01
N LEU A 144 -16.55 11.19 -3.89
CA LEU A 144 -15.21 11.12 -3.26
C LEU A 144 -14.07 11.06 -4.30
N THR A 145 -14.37 11.35 -5.55
CA THR A 145 -13.39 11.51 -6.64
C THR A 145 -13.65 12.83 -7.36
N THR A 146 -12.63 13.35 -8.05
CA THR A 146 -12.80 14.48 -8.94
C THR A 146 -11.86 14.35 -10.13
N GLU A 147 -12.30 14.82 -11.29
CA GLU A 147 -11.44 15.03 -12.48
C GLU A 147 -10.88 16.46 -12.51
N ALA A 148 -11.38 17.35 -11.65
CA ALA A 148 -10.85 18.71 -11.50
C ALA A 148 -9.62 18.73 -10.58
N THR A 149 -8.94 19.87 -10.51
CA THR A 149 -7.82 20.05 -9.56
C THR A 149 -8.30 20.01 -8.11
N VAL A 150 -9.39 20.72 -7.81
CA VAL A 150 -10.02 20.73 -6.49
C VAL A 150 -11.53 20.79 -6.64
N GLN A 151 -12.25 20.06 -5.80
CA GLN A 151 -13.71 20.09 -5.73
C GLN A 151 -14.18 19.99 -4.27
N SER A 152 -15.16 20.81 -3.88
CA SER A 152 -15.84 20.65 -2.59
C SER A 152 -16.80 19.46 -2.61
N VAL A 153 -16.81 18.67 -1.53
CA VAL A 153 -17.76 17.56 -1.33
C VAL A 153 -19.10 18.12 -0.83
N ALA A 154 -19.93 18.61 -1.74
CA ALA A 154 -21.22 19.21 -1.39
C ALA A 154 -22.34 18.18 -1.20
N THR A 155 -22.31 17.07 -1.95
CA THR A 155 -23.48 16.17 -2.06
C THR A 155 -23.66 15.27 -0.83
N HIS A 156 -22.62 14.96 -0.06
CA HIS A 156 -22.69 14.20 1.19
C HIS A 156 -21.47 14.47 2.09
N PRO A 157 -21.30 15.69 2.63
CA PRO A 157 -20.17 16.00 3.51
C PRO A 157 -20.14 15.13 4.76
N ASP A 158 -21.31 14.84 5.34
CA ASP A 158 -21.43 14.01 6.55
C ASP A 158 -21.00 12.56 6.32
N TYR A 159 -21.18 12.02 5.10
CA TYR A 159 -20.68 10.69 4.75
C TYR A 159 -19.15 10.67 4.76
N ALA A 160 -18.53 11.68 4.13
CA ALA A 160 -17.08 11.78 4.07
C ALA A 160 -16.48 11.92 5.47
N LEU A 161 -17.12 12.72 6.33
CA LEU A 161 -16.72 12.88 7.72
C LEU A 161 -16.88 11.59 8.52
N ALA A 162 -18.03 10.90 8.40
CA ALA A 162 -18.26 9.61 9.06
C ALA A 162 -17.25 8.54 8.61
N LEU A 163 -16.90 8.51 7.32
CA LEU A 163 -15.87 7.63 6.78
C LEU A 163 -14.50 7.91 7.42
N ILE A 164 -14.12 9.19 7.54
CA ILE A 164 -12.86 9.61 8.17
C ILE A 164 -12.84 9.33 9.67
N ASN A 165 -13.97 9.47 10.35
CA ASN A 165 -14.08 9.19 11.78
C ASN A 165 -14.16 7.68 12.09
N GLY A 166 -14.40 6.84 11.09
CA GLY A 166 -14.66 5.41 11.27
C GLY A 166 -16.03 5.13 11.87
N ASP A 167 -17.00 6.03 11.67
CA ASP A 167 -18.37 5.90 12.17
C ASP A 167 -19.21 4.95 11.32
N SER A 168 -20.38 4.57 11.86
CA SER A 168 -21.31 3.72 11.11
C SER A 168 -21.83 4.44 9.87
N LEU A 169 -21.68 3.79 8.71
CA LEU A 169 -22.21 4.27 7.43
C LEU A 169 -23.59 3.70 7.11
N ALA A 170 -24.18 2.94 8.03
CA ALA A 170 -25.41 2.18 7.83
C ALA A 170 -26.59 3.06 7.40
N GLN A 171 -26.68 4.31 7.90
CA GLN A 171 -27.76 5.23 7.55
C GLN A 171 -27.82 5.60 6.06
N TRP A 172 -26.69 5.50 5.33
CA TRP A 172 -26.64 5.68 3.89
C TRP A 172 -26.74 4.35 3.16
N HIS A 173 -26.02 3.33 3.63
CA HIS A 173 -25.94 2.03 2.96
C HIS A 173 -27.26 1.26 2.98
N SER A 174 -28.11 1.47 3.99
CA SER A 174 -29.46 0.86 4.06
C SER A 174 -30.49 1.51 3.14
N GLN A 175 -30.16 2.65 2.51
CA GLN A 175 -31.11 3.35 1.65
C GLN A 175 -31.32 2.58 0.33
N PRO A 176 -32.57 2.47 -0.17
CA PRO A 176 -32.88 1.67 -1.37
C PRO A 176 -32.01 2.01 -2.59
N ARG A 177 -31.73 3.30 -2.81
CA ARG A 177 -30.89 3.76 -3.93
C ARG A 177 -29.43 3.30 -3.81
N TRP A 178 -28.89 3.28 -2.60
CA TRP A 178 -27.51 2.85 -2.35
C TRP A 178 -27.39 1.33 -2.46
N GLU A 179 -28.35 0.60 -1.89
CA GLU A 179 -28.40 -0.86 -1.98
C GLU A 179 -28.55 -1.33 -3.44
N ALA A 180 -29.39 -0.66 -4.24
CA ALA A 180 -29.52 -0.95 -5.67
C ALA A 180 -28.20 -0.71 -6.44
N ALA A 181 -27.49 0.39 -6.14
CA ALA A 181 -26.19 0.69 -6.76
C ALA A 181 -25.13 -0.36 -6.39
N ARG A 182 -25.18 -0.88 -5.16
CA ARG A 182 -24.32 -1.96 -4.70
C ARG A 182 -24.61 -3.28 -5.41
N GLN A 183 -25.88 -3.70 -5.48
CA GLN A 183 -26.28 -4.92 -6.19
C GLN A 183 -25.85 -4.89 -7.67
N LYS A 184 -26.04 -3.74 -8.35
CA LYS A 184 -25.60 -3.56 -9.74
C LYS A 184 -24.07 -3.67 -9.92
N SER A 185 -23.29 -3.33 -8.89
CA SER A 185 -21.82 -3.39 -8.96
C SER A 185 -21.25 -4.81 -8.87
N GLY A 186 -22.07 -5.81 -8.53
CA GLY A 186 -21.64 -7.21 -8.35
C GLY A 186 -20.70 -7.45 -7.16
N LYS A 187 -20.37 -6.40 -6.39
CA LYS A 187 -19.55 -6.50 -5.18
C LYS A 187 -20.45 -6.77 -3.97
N GLY A 188 -20.13 -7.81 -3.21
CA GLY A 188 -20.85 -8.15 -1.99
C GLY A 188 -20.80 -7.04 -0.93
N GLN A 189 -21.62 -7.18 0.11
CA GLN A 189 -21.18 -6.95 1.49
C GLN A 189 -20.03 -6.00 1.81
N VAL A 190 -19.99 -4.69 1.45
CA VAL A 190 -18.99 -3.84 2.14
C VAL A 190 -19.57 -3.48 3.51
N THR A 191 -19.55 -4.46 4.39
CA THR A 191 -19.55 -4.21 5.82
C THR A 191 -18.20 -3.59 6.14
N ASN A 192 -18.20 -2.44 6.82
CA ASN A 192 -17.06 -2.00 7.61
C ASN A 192 -16.82 -3.07 8.69
N TYR A 193 -16.23 -4.19 8.30
CA TYR A 193 -15.67 -5.10 9.27
C TYR A 193 -14.46 -4.37 9.84
N ASP A 194 -14.44 -4.20 11.16
CA ASP A 194 -13.15 -3.97 11.83
C ASP A 194 -12.18 -5.11 11.39
N PRO A 195 -10.87 -4.83 11.29
CA PRO A 195 -9.85 -5.80 10.93
C PRO A 195 -10.06 -7.21 11.49
N ILE A 196 -10.49 -7.34 12.75
CA ILE A 196 -10.77 -8.65 13.37
C ILE A 196 -11.92 -9.37 12.66
N ALA A 197 -13.05 -8.69 12.47
CA ALA A 197 -14.22 -9.29 11.84
C ALA A 197 -13.96 -9.65 10.36
N LYS A 198 -13.11 -8.89 9.66
CA LYS A 198 -12.69 -9.19 8.29
C LYS A 198 -11.84 -10.46 8.24
N SER A 199 -10.87 -10.57 9.13
CA SER A 199 -10.05 -11.77 9.28
C SER A 199 -10.89 -12.98 9.68
N ALA A 200 -11.83 -12.81 10.62
CA ALA A 200 -12.74 -13.87 11.05
C ALA A 200 -13.60 -14.37 9.89
N TRP A 201 -14.17 -13.47 9.09
CA TRP A 201 -14.92 -13.85 7.89
C TRP A 201 -14.06 -14.62 6.90
N GLN A 202 -12.84 -14.15 6.62
CA GLN A 202 -11.94 -14.82 5.68
C GLN A 202 -11.51 -16.20 6.17
N MET A 203 -11.14 -16.33 7.45
CA MET A 203 -10.81 -17.62 8.07
C MET A 203 -12.00 -18.59 8.01
N ALA A 204 -13.20 -18.14 8.36
CA ALA A 204 -14.41 -18.95 8.30
C ALA A 204 -14.74 -19.36 6.85
N TYR A 205 -14.65 -18.43 5.89
CA TYR A 205 -14.89 -18.70 4.49
C TYR A 205 -13.90 -19.74 3.94
N THR A 206 -12.60 -19.57 4.17
CA THR A 206 -11.58 -20.54 3.75
C THR A 206 -11.83 -21.90 4.38
N ALA A 207 -12.12 -21.96 5.68
CA ALA A 207 -12.44 -23.22 6.36
C ALA A 207 -13.66 -23.91 5.72
N MET A 208 -14.75 -23.18 5.49
CA MET A 208 -15.95 -23.71 4.84
C MET A 208 -15.64 -24.22 3.44
N GLN A 209 -14.91 -23.46 2.62
CA GLN A 209 -14.51 -23.89 1.27
C GLN A 209 -13.63 -25.15 1.33
N THR A 210 -12.58 -25.15 2.16
CA THR A 210 -11.71 -26.33 2.33
C THR A 210 -12.53 -27.56 2.71
N THR A 211 -13.48 -27.46 3.65
CA THR A 211 -14.33 -28.60 4.04
C THR A 211 -15.31 -29.03 2.96
N ALA A 212 -15.85 -28.11 2.16
CA ALA A 212 -16.74 -28.44 1.06
C ALA A 212 -16.04 -29.27 -0.03
N TYR A 213 -14.74 -29.05 -0.23
CA TYR A 213 -13.94 -29.75 -1.24
C TYR A 213 -13.07 -30.89 -0.66
N ALA A 214 -12.95 -31.03 0.66
CA ALA A 214 -12.21 -32.09 1.33
C ALA A 214 -13.06 -33.36 1.51
N ASN A 215 -13.45 -33.99 0.40
CA ASN A 215 -14.29 -35.19 0.34
C ASN A 215 -13.49 -36.52 0.41
N GLY A 216 -12.22 -36.48 0.83
CA GLY A 216 -11.35 -37.66 0.90
C GLY A 216 -10.76 -38.10 -0.45
N GLN A 217 -10.75 -37.24 -1.47
CA GLN A 217 -10.15 -37.54 -2.78
C GLN A 217 -8.61 -37.70 -2.72
N ASP A 218 -8.10 -38.60 -3.55
CA ASP A 218 -6.68 -38.71 -3.85
C ASP A 218 -6.24 -37.57 -4.77
N VAL A 219 -5.14 -36.89 -4.42
CA VAL A 219 -4.56 -35.82 -5.21
C VAL A 219 -3.23 -36.28 -5.80
N THR A 220 -3.17 -36.39 -7.12
CA THR A 220 -1.91 -36.63 -7.84
C THR A 220 -1.05 -35.37 -7.76
N ARG A 221 0.11 -35.45 -7.11
CA ARG A 221 1.09 -34.37 -7.08
C ARG A 221 2.27 -34.67 -8.01
N THR A 222 2.72 -33.65 -8.72
CA THR A 222 3.98 -33.71 -9.46
C THR A 222 5.14 -33.52 -8.50
N LEU A 223 6.06 -34.49 -8.45
CA LEU A 223 7.30 -34.35 -7.69
C LEU A 223 8.29 -33.50 -8.50
N LYS A 224 8.87 -32.47 -7.87
CA LYS A 224 9.94 -31.67 -8.48
C LYS A 224 11.12 -32.58 -8.80
N ASN A 225 11.77 -32.35 -9.95
CA ASN A 225 13.01 -33.05 -10.25
C ASN A 225 14.11 -32.63 -9.26
N LYS A 226 14.90 -33.59 -8.77
CA LYS A 226 15.94 -33.38 -7.74
C LYS A 226 17.20 -34.14 -8.12
N ASP A 227 17.87 -33.66 -9.17
CA ASP A 227 19.13 -34.25 -9.61
C ASP A 227 20.25 -34.11 -8.54
N MET A 228 21.14 -35.09 -8.56
CA MET A 228 22.36 -35.14 -7.75
C MET A 228 23.53 -34.67 -8.61
N MET A 229 24.06 -33.49 -8.34
CA MET A 229 25.12 -32.87 -9.16
C MET A 229 26.53 -33.20 -8.65
N PHE A 230 26.63 -34.08 -7.66
CA PHE A 230 27.90 -34.63 -7.18
C PHE A 230 28.22 -35.92 -7.93
N SER A 231 29.48 -36.11 -8.28
CA SER A 231 29.95 -37.28 -9.04
C SER A 231 29.90 -38.58 -8.24
N SER A 232 29.89 -38.49 -6.91
CA SER A 232 29.85 -39.65 -6.01
C SER A 232 29.42 -39.27 -4.59
N GLN A 233 29.02 -40.27 -3.80
CA GLN A 233 28.71 -40.07 -2.38
C GLN A 233 29.90 -39.54 -1.57
N PRO A 234 31.14 -40.06 -1.70
CA PRO A 234 32.30 -39.50 -1.00
C PRO A 234 32.55 -38.01 -1.28
N GLU A 235 32.30 -37.55 -2.52
CA GLU A 235 32.42 -36.14 -2.86
C GLU A 235 31.40 -35.28 -2.09
N LEU A 236 30.16 -35.75 -2.00
CA LEU A 236 29.11 -35.10 -1.22
C LEU A 236 29.43 -35.10 0.27
N GLU A 237 29.93 -36.22 0.82
CA GLU A 237 30.33 -36.32 2.22
C GLU A 237 31.43 -35.31 2.58
N GLU A 238 32.45 -35.15 1.72
CA GLU A 238 33.51 -34.16 1.94
C GLU A 238 32.95 -32.74 1.88
N HIS A 239 32.06 -32.45 0.92
CA HIS A 239 31.37 -31.17 0.86
C HIS A 239 30.54 -30.89 2.12
N ILE A 240 29.83 -31.87 2.65
CA ILE A 240 29.05 -31.75 3.89
C ILE A 240 29.95 -31.48 5.10
N LYS A 241 31.10 -32.15 5.20
CA LYS A 241 32.09 -31.87 6.25
C LYS A 241 32.64 -30.45 6.14
N ASP A 242 32.89 -29.97 4.93
CA ASP A 242 33.34 -28.59 4.72
C ASP A 242 32.25 -27.58 5.06
N LEU A 243 30.98 -27.84 4.74
CA LEU A 243 29.86 -27.02 5.19
C LEU A 243 29.79 -26.97 6.72
N ALA A 244 29.96 -28.09 7.42
CA ALA A 244 29.98 -28.13 8.87
C ALA A 244 31.09 -27.26 9.46
N LYS A 245 32.30 -27.32 8.89
CA LYS A 245 33.42 -26.46 9.28
C LYS A 245 33.13 -24.98 9.02
N GLN A 246 32.65 -24.64 7.82
CA GLN A 246 32.35 -23.26 7.40
C GLN A 246 31.25 -22.63 8.25
N GLN A 247 30.22 -23.42 8.59
CA GLN A 247 29.13 -23.00 9.48
C GLN A 247 29.49 -23.09 10.98
N GLN A 248 30.71 -23.50 11.32
CA GLN A 248 31.17 -23.67 12.70
C GLN A 248 30.26 -24.61 13.51
N ASN A 249 29.74 -25.65 12.88
CA ASN A 249 28.76 -26.59 13.43
C ASN A 249 27.46 -25.92 13.93
N LEU A 250 27.10 -24.74 13.41
CA LEU A 250 25.84 -24.07 13.71
C LEU A 250 24.83 -24.26 12.59
N CYS A 251 23.54 -24.30 12.95
CA CYS A 251 22.43 -24.30 12.02
C CYS A 251 22.45 -23.02 11.20
N ALA A 252 22.49 -23.13 9.88
CA ALA A 252 22.61 -21.99 8.99
C ALA A 252 21.47 -20.97 9.15
N ILE A 253 20.26 -21.41 9.55
CA ILE A 253 19.06 -20.55 9.66
C ILE A 253 18.93 -19.94 11.05
N THR A 254 19.10 -20.73 12.11
CA THR A 254 18.81 -20.29 13.50
C THR A 254 20.05 -19.95 14.32
N SER A 255 21.24 -20.34 13.84
CA SER A 255 22.50 -20.32 14.60
C SER A 255 22.52 -21.22 15.85
N LEU A 256 21.56 -22.14 15.99
CA LEU A 256 21.58 -23.16 17.05
C LEU A 256 22.72 -24.16 16.83
N GLN A 257 23.28 -24.69 17.93
CA GLN A 257 24.31 -25.73 17.86
C GLN A 257 23.76 -27.01 17.20
N LEU A 258 24.39 -27.44 16.11
CA LEU A 258 24.08 -28.73 15.49
C LEU A 258 24.57 -29.87 16.37
N GLN A 259 23.79 -30.96 16.40
CA GLN A 259 24.20 -32.24 16.97
C GLN A 259 24.46 -33.25 15.85
N PHE A 260 25.34 -34.22 16.11
CA PHE A 260 25.78 -35.20 15.12
C PHE A 260 25.45 -36.61 15.57
N MET A 261 25.25 -37.50 14.60
CA MET A 261 24.86 -38.88 14.83
C MET A 261 25.85 -39.61 15.76
N GLY A 262 25.32 -40.27 16.78
CA GLY A 262 26.07 -41.02 17.78
C GLY A 262 26.46 -40.20 19.02
N VAL A 263 26.26 -38.88 19.01
CA VAL A 263 26.58 -37.98 20.14
C VAL A 263 25.44 -36.99 20.45
N GLU A 264 24.30 -37.12 19.79
CA GLU A 264 23.13 -36.31 20.03
C GLU A 264 22.49 -36.59 21.39
N THR A 265 21.93 -35.53 21.97
CA THR A 265 21.07 -35.55 23.17
C THR A 265 19.62 -35.23 22.82
N ASP A 266 19.38 -34.59 21.68
CA ASP A 266 18.05 -34.29 21.15
C ASP A 266 17.99 -34.68 19.65
N PRO A 267 17.17 -35.67 19.28
CA PRO A 267 16.99 -36.08 17.89
C PRO A 267 16.51 -34.98 16.94
N GLU A 268 15.86 -33.93 17.45
CA GLU A 268 15.41 -32.78 16.65
C GLU A 268 16.54 -31.79 16.34
N MET A 269 17.60 -31.79 17.15
CA MET A 269 18.80 -30.97 16.98
C MET A 269 19.85 -31.63 16.07
N LEU A 270 19.61 -32.89 15.65
CA LEU A 270 20.46 -33.57 14.67
C LEU A 270 20.62 -32.76 13.40
N CYS A 271 21.86 -32.73 12.91
CA CYS A 271 22.21 -32.10 11.65
C CYS A 271 21.44 -32.75 10.49
N SER A 272 20.90 -31.91 9.61
CA SER A 272 20.14 -32.29 8.43
C SER A 272 20.59 -31.44 7.24
N LEU A 273 20.65 -32.05 6.06
CA LEU A 273 20.99 -31.38 4.81
C LEU A 273 19.75 -30.71 4.23
N ASP A 274 19.79 -29.39 4.10
CA ASP A 274 18.72 -28.58 3.48
C ASP A 274 19.19 -27.99 2.15
N ARG A 275 18.25 -27.87 1.22
CA ARG A 275 18.47 -27.13 -0.03
C ARG A 275 18.00 -25.69 0.19
N ILE A 276 18.88 -24.72 -0.03
CA ILE A 276 18.54 -23.30 0.11
C ILE A 276 17.36 -22.97 -0.82
N GLU A 277 17.51 -23.27 -2.11
CA GLU A 277 16.46 -23.26 -3.10
C GLU A 277 15.80 -24.64 -3.18
N SER A 278 14.60 -24.76 -2.61
CA SER A 278 13.82 -26.00 -2.52
C SER A 278 13.41 -26.56 -3.88
N SER A 279 13.35 -25.73 -4.93
CA SER A 279 13.12 -26.14 -6.32
C SER A 279 14.39 -26.54 -7.08
N GLY A 280 15.58 -26.27 -6.54
CA GLY A 280 16.87 -26.59 -7.15
C GLY A 280 17.39 -27.99 -6.82
N HIS A 281 18.62 -28.27 -7.26
CA HIS A 281 19.28 -29.58 -7.18
C HIS A 281 20.14 -29.75 -5.93
N TYR A 282 20.61 -30.97 -5.68
CA TYR A 282 21.69 -31.21 -4.72
C TYR A 282 23.01 -30.86 -5.38
N GLU A 283 23.44 -29.61 -5.21
CA GLU A 283 24.61 -29.04 -5.88
C GLU A 283 25.40 -28.12 -4.94
N ARG A 284 26.66 -27.90 -5.30
CA ARG A 284 27.53 -26.96 -4.58
C ARG A 284 26.91 -25.57 -4.63
N GLY A 285 26.78 -24.93 -3.46
CA GLY A 285 26.20 -23.59 -3.34
C GLY A 285 24.69 -23.57 -3.09
N ASN A 286 23.98 -24.69 -3.29
CA ASN A 286 22.55 -24.80 -2.96
C ASN A 286 22.29 -25.61 -1.67
N LEU A 287 23.33 -26.01 -0.94
CA LEU A 287 23.22 -26.84 0.25
C LEU A 287 23.66 -26.08 1.51
N GLN A 288 22.95 -26.32 2.60
CA GLN A 288 23.28 -25.81 3.94
C GLN A 288 22.95 -26.86 5.00
N LEU A 289 23.62 -26.79 6.15
CA LEU A 289 23.32 -27.65 7.30
C LEU A 289 22.40 -26.93 8.28
N VAL A 290 21.32 -27.60 8.67
CA VAL A 290 20.33 -27.08 9.61
C VAL A 290 19.96 -28.14 10.64
N CYS A 291 19.34 -27.74 11.76
CA CYS A 291 18.73 -28.70 12.68
C CYS A 291 17.58 -29.43 11.96
N ARG A 292 17.35 -30.71 12.29
CA ARG A 292 16.31 -31.54 11.68
C ARG A 292 14.92 -30.92 11.78
N PHE A 293 14.56 -30.35 12.94
CA PHE A 293 13.25 -29.69 13.09
C PHE A 293 13.12 -28.47 12.17
N ILE A 294 14.21 -27.74 11.94
CA ILE A 294 14.23 -26.57 11.06
C ILE A 294 14.05 -26.96 9.60
N ASN A 295 14.71 -28.04 9.14
CA ASN A 295 14.48 -28.56 7.80
C ASN A 295 13.01 -28.93 7.59
N ARG A 296 12.40 -29.60 8.58
CA ARG A 296 10.97 -29.97 8.55
C ARG A 296 10.05 -28.74 8.53
N TRP A 297 10.36 -27.70 9.30
CA TRP A 297 9.55 -26.48 9.35
C TRP A 297 9.68 -25.64 8.08
N LYS A 298 10.88 -25.52 7.51
CA LYS A 298 11.08 -24.82 6.23
C LYS A 298 10.36 -25.56 5.11
N SER A 299 10.46 -26.90 5.07
CA SER A 299 9.86 -27.74 4.02
C SER A 299 10.27 -27.24 2.62
N ASP A 300 9.32 -26.74 1.83
CA ASP A 300 9.52 -26.18 0.50
C ASP A 300 9.34 -24.66 0.45
N SER A 301 9.24 -24.01 1.62
CA SER A 301 9.18 -22.56 1.74
C SER A 301 10.45 -21.89 1.24
N ASP A 302 10.32 -20.64 0.82
CA ASP A 302 11.44 -19.76 0.50
C ASP A 302 12.36 -19.58 1.71
N ASN A 303 13.67 -19.65 1.48
CA ASN A 303 14.67 -19.63 2.54
C ASN A 303 14.75 -18.29 3.27
N ASP A 304 14.68 -17.17 2.53
CA ASP A 304 14.87 -15.84 3.09
C ASP A 304 13.63 -15.38 3.86
N GLU A 305 12.44 -15.68 3.32
CA GLU A 305 11.19 -15.46 4.04
C GLU A 305 11.12 -16.31 5.31
N PHE A 306 11.56 -17.57 5.26
CA PHE A 306 11.61 -18.42 6.45
C PHE A 306 12.58 -17.87 7.50
N ARG A 307 13.78 -17.42 7.11
CA ARG A 307 14.72 -16.73 8.01
C ARG A 307 14.11 -15.49 8.65
N ARG A 308 13.37 -14.68 7.87
CA ARG A 308 12.64 -13.51 8.38
C ARG A 308 11.62 -13.92 9.45
N LEU A 309 10.86 -15.00 9.25
CA LEU A 309 9.87 -15.51 10.21
C LEU A 309 10.52 -16.05 11.50
N ILE A 310 11.64 -16.76 11.40
CA ILE A 310 12.43 -17.20 12.57
C ILE A 310 12.87 -15.99 13.41
N LYS A 311 13.34 -14.92 12.76
CA LYS A 311 13.74 -13.70 13.47
C LYS A 311 12.57 -13.09 14.25
N VAL A 312 11.35 -13.12 13.70
CA VAL A 312 10.14 -12.67 14.42
C VAL A 312 9.95 -13.49 15.71
N LEU A 313 10.06 -14.82 15.65
CA LEU A 313 9.95 -15.69 16.84
C LEU A 313 11.03 -15.41 17.88
N GLN A 314 12.28 -15.21 17.47
CA GLN A 314 13.37 -14.89 18.38
C GLN A 314 13.17 -13.52 19.06
N THR A 315 12.61 -12.54 18.34
CA THR A 315 12.34 -11.20 18.89
C THR A 315 11.09 -11.13 19.77
N SER A 316 10.15 -12.08 19.66
CA SER A 316 8.91 -12.05 20.43
C SER A 316 9.10 -12.45 21.91
N GLY A 317 10.32 -12.80 22.34
CA GLY A 317 10.66 -13.02 23.74
C GLY A 317 9.93 -14.21 24.39
N LEU A 318 9.50 -15.19 23.59
CA LEU A 318 8.98 -16.45 24.10
C LEU A 318 10.14 -17.22 24.75
N THR A 319 10.37 -17.00 26.04
CA THR A 319 11.20 -17.84 26.92
C THR A 319 10.36 -18.86 27.64
#